data_AF-A0AAV1RYQ4-F1
#
_entry.id   AF-A0AAV1RYQ4-F1
#
_cell.length_a   1.000
_cell.length_b   1.000
_cell.length_c   1.000
_cell.angle_alpha   90.00
_cell.angle_beta   90.00
_cell.angle_gamma   90.00
#
_symmetry.space_group_name_H-M   'P 1'
#
loop_
_entity.id
_entity.type
_entity.pdbx_description
1 polymer ?
#
loop_
_entity_poly.entity_id
_entity_poly.type
_entity_poly.pdbx_seq_one_letter_code
_entity_poly.pdbx_strand_id
1 'polypeptide(L)'
;MAAMGHLSSMFNGLARSFSLRKVKSNGNGDGREAADEIAKDAVKNEMILRSSGCLNIDDSKNFASVFSRRGEKGVNQDCCIVWEEFGCQADMMFCGVFDGHGPWGHFVAKKVRESMPSSLLCNWQETLAQCSLDPDIDLESDKKHHRFNIWKHSYLKACAAVDQELEQHRRIDSFNSGATALTIVRQGELIFVANVGDSRAVLATTADDGSLEPVQLTADFKPNLPQEAERILQCKGRIFCLEDEPGVHRVWLPDAESPGLAMSRAFGDYCIKDFGLISVPEVTQRHITSKDQFVVLATDGVWDVISNQEAVQIASSTPDRAKAAKRLVQSAVHAWKRKRKGIAMDDISAICLFFHSSPLSQQVHAV
;
A
#
# COMPACT_ATOMS: atom_id res chain seq x y z
N MET A 1 6.07 33.70 -8.56
CA MET A 1 5.90 33.86 -7.10
C MET A 1 5.24 32.65 -6.40
N ALA A 2 5.11 31.47 -7.03
CA ALA A 2 4.42 30.31 -6.44
C ALA A 2 5.34 29.21 -5.84
N ALA A 3 6.66 29.29 -6.01
CA ALA A 3 7.60 28.26 -5.56
C ALA A 3 8.08 28.40 -4.10
N MET A 4 7.86 29.55 -3.44
CA MET A 4 8.32 29.80 -2.06
C MET A 4 7.33 29.31 -0.98
N GLY A 5 6.08 29.01 -1.32
CA GLY A 5 5.06 28.58 -0.34
C GLY A 5 5.15 27.10 0.07
N HIS A 6 5.65 26.23 -0.82
CA HIS A 6 5.64 24.78 -0.61
C HIS A 6 6.75 24.29 0.32
N LEU A 7 7.88 25.03 0.38
CA LEU A 7 8.96 24.75 1.33
C LEU A 7 8.54 25.14 2.75
N SER A 8 7.80 26.24 2.93
CA SER A 8 7.34 26.70 4.25
C SER A 8 6.44 25.66 4.95
N SER A 9 5.56 24.96 4.23
CA SER A 9 4.70 23.93 4.81
C SER A 9 5.48 22.66 5.17
N MET A 10 6.39 22.21 4.29
CA MET A 10 7.28 21.09 4.57
C MET A 10 8.14 21.36 5.82
N PHE A 11 8.78 22.53 5.91
CA PHE A 11 9.58 22.90 7.08
C PHE A 11 8.72 23.05 8.34
N ASN A 12 7.47 23.50 8.26
CA ASN A 12 6.59 23.61 9.43
C ASN A 12 6.11 22.24 9.95
N GLY A 13 5.72 21.32 9.07
CA GLY A 13 5.37 19.94 9.45
C GLY A 13 6.59 19.18 9.97
N LEU A 14 7.74 19.37 9.30
CA LEU A 14 9.01 18.75 9.70
C LEU A 14 9.49 19.36 11.03
N ALA A 15 9.33 20.67 11.26
CA ALA A 15 9.64 21.32 12.53
C ALA A 15 8.69 20.92 13.65
N ARG A 16 7.40 20.70 13.38
CA ARG A 16 6.47 20.09 14.35
C ARG A 16 6.92 18.68 14.71
N SER A 17 7.25 17.86 13.72
CA SER A 17 7.75 16.51 13.93
C SER A 17 9.10 16.49 14.67
N PHE A 18 10.04 17.37 14.33
CA PHE A 18 11.33 17.49 15.00
C PHE A 18 11.21 18.12 16.40
N SER A 19 10.25 19.02 16.61
CA SER A 19 9.96 19.58 17.94
C SER A 19 9.41 18.51 18.87
N LEU A 20 8.56 17.60 18.39
CA LEU A 20 8.11 16.42 19.14
C LEU A 20 9.29 15.50 19.49
N ARG A 21 10.26 15.34 18.60
CA ARG A 21 11.51 14.58 18.83
C ARG A 21 12.42 15.25 19.86
N LYS A 22 12.58 16.57 19.82
CA LYS A 22 13.50 17.32 20.70
C LYS A 22 13.10 17.30 22.18
N VAL A 23 11.82 17.05 22.49
CA VAL A 23 11.32 16.94 23.87
C VAL A 23 11.80 15.65 24.57
N LYS A 24 12.34 14.64 23.85
CA LYS A 24 12.63 13.31 24.42
C LYS A 24 14.06 12.77 24.23
N SER A 25 14.98 13.53 23.66
CA SER A 25 16.37 13.13 23.35
C SER A 25 17.11 12.33 24.45
N ASN A 26 17.13 11.00 24.35
CA ASN A 26 18.22 10.11 24.74
C ASN A 26 18.04 8.68 24.16
N GLY A 27 18.64 8.38 23.00
CA GLY A 27 18.83 7.00 22.49
C GLY A 27 18.25 6.67 21.11
N ASN A 28 18.80 5.62 20.47
CA ASN A 28 18.47 5.15 19.10
C ASN A 28 17.00 4.67 18.89
N GLY A 29 16.18 4.59 19.94
CA GLY A 29 14.74 4.23 19.85
C GLY A 29 13.78 5.42 19.65
N ASP A 30 14.30 6.65 19.77
CA ASP A 30 13.50 7.88 19.90
C ASP A 30 12.71 8.26 18.62
N GLY A 31 13.25 7.97 17.43
CA GLY A 31 12.59 8.29 16.15
C GLY A 31 11.30 7.51 15.93
N ARG A 32 11.29 6.22 16.31
CA ARG A 32 10.11 5.36 16.16
C ARG A 32 9.01 5.74 17.15
N GLU A 33 9.37 6.03 18.39
CA GLU A 33 8.41 6.52 19.39
C GLU A 33 7.74 7.82 18.96
N ALA A 34 8.50 8.76 18.39
CA ALA A 34 7.94 10.00 17.86
C ALA A 34 6.92 9.75 16.73
N ALA A 35 7.24 8.84 15.79
CA ALA A 35 6.32 8.47 14.71
C ALA A 35 5.03 7.79 15.25
N ASP A 36 5.15 6.97 16.29
CA ASP A 36 4.00 6.33 16.94
C ASP A 36 3.12 7.35 17.69
N GLU A 37 3.70 8.38 18.31
CA GLU A 37 2.93 9.49 18.89
C GLU A 37 2.19 10.31 17.83
N ILE A 38 2.85 10.59 16.69
CA ILE A 38 2.20 11.24 15.54
C ILE A 38 1.00 10.42 15.04
N ALA A 39 1.14 9.09 14.99
CA ALA A 39 0.03 8.20 14.63
C ALA A 39 -1.11 8.26 15.66
N LYS A 40 -0.82 8.31 16.97
CA LYS A 40 -1.83 8.43 18.02
C LYS A 40 -2.60 9.74 17.92
N ASP A 41 -1.91 10.84 17.68
CA ASP A 41 -2.55 12.16 17.50
C ASP A 41 -3.45 12.18 16.26
N ALA A 42 -2.99 11.62 15.15
CA ALA A 42 -3.80 11.49 13.93
C ALA A 42 -5.06 10.63 14.14
N VAL A 43 -4.99 9.55 14.93
CA VAL A 43 -6.19 8.77 15.31
C VAL A 43 -7.16 9.64 16.12
N LYS A 44 -6.66 10.46 17.05
CA LYS A 44 -7.49 11.34 17.89
C LYS A 44 -8.18 12.43 17.05
N ASN A 45 -7.53 12.89 15.99
CA ASN A 45 -8.05 13.91 15.08
C ASN A 45 -8.83 13.31 13.89
N GLU A 46 -9.21 12.03 13.93
CA GLU A 46 -9.99 11.34 12.89
C GLU A 46 -9.33 11.34 11.48
N MET A 47 -8.02 11.51 11.41
CA MET A 47 -7.24 11.55 10.16
C MET A 47 -6.84 10.16 9.64
N ILE A 48 -7.15 9.10 10.40
CA ILE A 48 -6.82 7.71 10.07
C ILE A 48 -8.10 6.88 9.95
N LEU A 49 -8.28 6.24 8.79
CA LEU A 49 -9.33 5.27 8.53
C LEU A 49 -8.72 3.87 8.42
N ARG A 50 -9.18 2.91 9.24
CA ARG A 50 -8.69 1.51 9.27
C ARG A 50 -9.78 0.47 8.95
N SER A 51 -10.97 0.94 8.60
CA SER A 51 -12.17 0.13 8.36
C SER A 51 -12.95 0.70 7.18
N SER A 52 -13.96 -0.05 6.72
CA SER A 52 -14.88 0.41 5.67
C SER A 52 -15.49 1.77 6.00
N GLY A 53 -15.44 2.70 5.04
CA GLY A 53 -15.87 4.08 5.21
C GLY A 53 -15.33 4.99 4.10
N CYS A 54 -15.34 6.29 4.35
CA CYS A 54 -14.63 7.26 3.51
C CYS A 54 -13.88 8.26 4.37
N LEU A 55 -12.81 8.82 3.83
CA LEU A 55 -12.05 9.89 4.45
C LEU A 55 -12.03 11.07 3.48
N ASN A 56 -12.49 12.22 3.99
CA ASN A 56 -12.55 13.49 3.29
C ASN A 56 -12.29 14.59 4.32
N ILE A 57 -11.10 15.18 4.30
CA ILE A 57 -10.78 16.32 5.17
C ILE A 57 -11.13 17.60 4.40
N ASP A 58 -11.83 18.53 5.05
CA ASP A 58 -12.16 19.83 4.49
C ASP A 58 -10.87 20.53 3.99
N ASP A 59 -10.93 21.15 2.81
CA ASP A 59 -9.80 21.74 2.07
C ASP A 59 -8.76 20.77 1.49
N SER A 60 -8.89 19.45 1.67
CA SER A 60 -8.06 18.46 0.97
C SER A 60 -8.56 18.18 -0.45
N LYS A 61 -7.62 18.05 -1.39
CA LYS A 61 -7.94 17.54 -2.75
C LYS A 61 -8.12 16.02 -2.77
N ASN A 62 -7.75 15.34 -1.68
CA ASN A 62 -7.83 13.90 -1.56
C ASN A 62 -9.22 13.47 -1.13
N PHE A 63 -9.71 12.38 -1.72
CA PHE A 63 -10.87 11.68 -1.21
C PHE A 63 -10.60 10.18 -1.29
N ALA A 64 -10.78 9.46 -0.17
CA ALA A 64 -10.61 8.02 -0.14
C ALA A 64 -11.92 7.32 0.21
N SER A 65 -12.30 6.31 -0.58
CA SER A 65 -13.34 5.34 -0.24
C SER A 65 -12.68 4.01 0.08
N VAL A 66 -13.08 3.39 1.19
CA VAL A 66 -12.51 2.13 1.68
C VAL A 66 -13.64 1.15 1.93
N PHE A 67 -13.49 -0.08 1.45
CA PHE A 67 -14.42 -1.14 1.81
C PHE A 67 -13.71 -2.48 1.87
N SER A 68 -13.93 -3.21 2.95
CA SER A 68 -13.48 -4.59 3.12
C SER A 68 -14.65 -5.49 3.44
N ARG A 69 -14.62 -6.70 2.89
CA ARG A 69 -15.62 -7.72 3.13
C ARG A 69 -14.97 -9.07 3.31
N ARG A 70 -15.37 -9.72 4.40
CA ARG A 70 -15.02 -11.11 4.69
C ARG A 70 -15.52 -12.06 3.58
N GLY A 71 -14.66 -12.99 3.19
CA GLY A 71 -14.92 -14.13 2.33
C GLY A 71 -15.51 -15.32 3.06
N GLU A 72 -15.22 -16.51 2.54
CA GLU A 72 -15.75 -17.80 3.00
C GLU A 72 -14.65 -18.70 3.60
N LYS A 73 -13.37 -18.28 3.55
CA LYS A 73 -12.22 -19.07 4.02
C LYS A 73 -11.96 -19.04 5.53
N GLY A 74 -12.71 -18.26 6.30
CA GLY A 74 -12.51 -18.16 7.75
C GLY A 74 -12.74 -16.74 8.27
N VAL A 75 -11.94 -16.32 9.26
CA VAL A 75 -11.87 -14.92 9.71
C VAL A 75 -11.34 -14.04 8.58
N ASN A 76 -11.81 -12.80 8.49
CA ASN A 76 -11.26 -11.85 7.52
C ASN A 76 -9.79 -11.57 7.86
N GLN A 77 -8.89 -11.89 6.94
CA GLN A 77 -7.45 -11.71 7.07
C GLN A 77 -6.95 -10.42 6.39
N ASP A 78 -7.76 -9.83 5.51
CA ASP A 78 -7.47 -8.53 4.93
C ASP A 78 -7.54 -7.40 5.96
N CYS A 79 -6.69 -6.39 5.78
CA CYS A 79 -6.89 -5.10 6.39
C CYS A 79 -6.40 -3.95 5.51
N CYS A 80 -6.78 -2.73 5.87
CA CYS A 80 -6.45 -1.52 5.13
C CYS A 80 -6.21 -0.35 6.07
N ILE A 81 -5.56 0.68 5.55
CA ILE A 81 -5.37 1.96 6.22
C ILE A 81 -5.35 3.11 5.21
N VAL A 82 -5.94 4.22 5.58
CA VAL A 82 -5.74 5.54 4.96
C VAL A 82 -5.39 6.51 6.08
N TRP A 83 -4.38 7.33 5.86
CA TRP A 83 -3.88 8.31 6.80
C TRP A 83 -3.61 9.62 6.04
N GLU A 84 -4.46 10.61 6.26
CA GLU A 84 -4.29 11.99 5.78
C GLU A 84 -3.33 12.79 6.65
N GLU A 85 -2.72 13.82 6.07
CA GLU A 85 -1.66 14.61 6.70
C GLU A 85 -0.51 13.74 7.24
N PHE A 86 -0.13 12.71 6.48
CA PHE A 86 0.82 11.69 6.92
C PHE A 86 2.14 12.33 7.38
N GLY A 87 2.54 12.05 8.63
CA GLY A 87 3.73 12.66 9.23
C GLY A 87 3.59 14.13 9.62
N CYS A 88 2.35 14.58 9.88
CA CYS A 88 1.99 15.98 10.13
C CYS A 88 2.30 16.90 8.92
N GLN A 89 2.17 16.36 7.71
CA GLN A 89 2.43 17.07 6.46
C GLN A 89 1.14 17.22 5.68
N ALA A 90 0.62 18.44 5.59
CA ALA A 90 -0.69 18.72 4.98
C ALA A 90 -0.79 18.29 3.49
N ASP A 91 0.34 18.18 2.79
CA ASP A 91 0.40 17.73 1.40
C ASP A 91 0.61 16.21 1.25
N MET A 92 0.62 15.45 2.35
CA MET A 92 0.87 14.01 2.34
C MET A 92 -0.33 13.17 2.73
N MET A 93 -0.47 12.04 2.06
CA MET A 93 -1.35 10.94 2.45
C MET A 93 -0.58 9.62 2.37
N PHE A 94 -0.84 8.73 3.31
CA PHE A 94 -0.47 7.32 3.23
C PHE A 94 -1.74 6.46 3.09
N CYS A 95 -1.73 5.48 2.19
CA CYS A 95 -2.75 4.44 2.20
C CYS A 95 -2.16 3.08 1.87
N GLY A 96 -2.83 2.00 2.27
CA GLY A 96 -2.41 0.66 1.93
C GLY A 96 -3.44 -0.41 2.21
N VAL A 97 -3.32 -1.51 1.46
CA VAL A 97 -4.06 -2.76 1.64
C VAL A 97 -3.07 -3.87 1.95
N PHE A 98 -3.49 -4.79 2.82
CA PHE A 98 -2.68 -5.90 3.32
C PHE A 98 -3.55 -7.14 3.32
N ASP A 99 -3.16 -8.11 2.53
CA ASP A 99 -3.82 -9.41 2.43
C ASP A 99 -3.08 -10.39 3.34
N GLY A 100 -3.77 -10.95 4.33
CA GLY A 100 -3.17 -11.87 5.29
C GLY A 100 -3.47 -13.31 4.91
N HIS A 101 -2.52 -14.21 5.16
CA HIS A 101 -2.71 -15.64 4.89
C HIS A 101 -2.08 -16.52 5.96
N GLY A 102 -2.48 -17.79 5.96
CA GLY A 102 -2.07 -18.77 6.97
C GLY A 102 -2.87 -18.64 8.29
N PRO A 103 -2.58 -19.50 9.29
CA PRO A 103 -3.41 -19.61 10.48
C PRO A 103 -3.51 -18.31 11.30
N TRP A 104 -2.47 -17.47 11.27
CA TRP A 104 -2.41 -16.17 11.96
C TRP A 104 -2.38 -14.98 10.98
N GLY A 105 -2.73 -15.17 9.70
CA GLY A 105 -2.65 -14.14 8.66
C GLY A 105 -3.32 -12.82 9.05
N HIS A 106 -4.51 -12.87 9.63
CA HIS A 106 -5.21 -11.69 10.17
C HIS A 106 -4.44 -10.91 11.24
N PHE A 107 -3.63 -11.58 12.07
CA PHE A 107 -2.75 -10.91 13.03
C PHE A 107 -1.49 -10.37 12.38
N VAL A 108 -0.90 -11.11 11.44
CA VAL A 108 0.29 -10.67 10.68
C VAL A 108 -0.04 -9.42 9.87
N ALA A 109 -1.09 -9.45 9.03
CA ALA A 109 -1.54 -8.31 8.23
C ALA A 109 -1.84 -7.09 9.10
N LYS A 110 -2.55 -7.29 10.23
CA LYS A 110 -2.83 -6.21 11.19
C LYS A 110 -1.55 -5.61 11.77
N LYS A 111 -0.56 -6.43 12.13
CA LYS A 111 0.73 -5.97 12.67
C LYS A 111 1.54 -5.23 11.60
N VAL A 112 1.55 -5.70 10.34
CA VAL A 112 2.18 -4.97 9.22
C VAL A 112 1.51 -3.62 9.02
N ARG A 113 0.17 -3.56 8.95
CA ARG A 113 -0.60 -2.32 8.83
C ARG A 113 -0.30 -1.32 9.95
N GLU A 114 -0.12 -1.80 11.18
CA GLU A 114 0.18 -0.96 12.34
C GLU A 114 1.63 -0.48 12.38
N SER A 115 2.59 -1.34 12.01
CA SER A 115 4.01 -0.99 12.06
C SER A 115 4.52 -0.24 10.83
N MET A 116 3.93 -0.43 9.66
CA MET A 116 4.42 0.11 8.38
C MET A 116 4.46 1.65 8.36
N PRO A 117 3.39 2.39 8.70
CA PRO A 117 3.39 3.85 8.57
C PRO A 117 4.43 4.52 9.46
N SER A 118 4.51 4.11 10.72
CA SER A 118 5.49 4.64 11.66
C SER A 118 6.94 4.27 11.29
N SER A 119 7.16 3.07 10.74
CA SER A 119 8.50 2.62 10.30
C SER A 119 8.95 3.45 9.11
N LEU A 120 8.04 3.63 8.16
CA LEU A 120 8.25 4.43 6.97
C LEU A 120 8.53 5.89 7.32
N LEU A 121 7.75 6.48 8.22
CA LEU A 121 7.93 7.87 8.65
C LEU A 121 9.28 8.08 9.34
N CYS A 122 9.65 7.17 10.26
CA CYS A 122 10.95 7.21 10.93
C CYS A 122 12.11 7.17 9.91
N ASN A 123 12.10 6.17 9.02
CA ASN A 123 13.15 5.99 8.02
C ASN A 123 13.20 7.14 7.00
N TRP A 124 12.04 7.72 6.65
CA TRP A 124 11.96 8.90 5.78
C TRP A 124 12.60 10.12 6.42
N GLN A 125 12.31 10.39 7.70
CA GLN A 125 12.90 11.51 8.43
C GLN A 125 14.41 11.36 8.60
N GLU A 126 14.88 10.14 8.89
CA GLU A 126 16.31 9.85 9.00
C GLU A 126 17.04 10.02 7.66
N THR A 127 16.45 9.49 6.57
CA THR A 127 17.04 9.61 5.23
C THR A 127 17.06 11.06 4.77
N LEU A 128 16.01 11.83 5.04
CA LEU A 128 15.98 13.27 4.78
C LEU A 128 17.05 14.05 5.54
N ALA A 129 17.22 13.75 6.83
CA ALA A 129 18.24 14.41 7.65
C ALA A 129 19.66 14.11 7.14
N GLN A 130 19.93 12.88 6.69
CA GLN A 130 21.20 12.48 6.09
C GLN A 130 21.47 13.20 4.76
N CYS A 131 20.45 13.32 3.91
CA CYS A 131 20.56 14.01 2.63
C CYS A 131 20.71 15.53 2.76
N SER A 132 20.19 16.13 3.83
CA SER A 132 20.24 17.59 4.03
C SER A 132 21.64 18.10 4.44
N LEU A 133 22.59 17.19 4.65
CA LEU A 133 23.99 17.49 4.97
C LEU A 133 24.91 17.54 3.74
N ASP A 134 24.38 17.28 2.54
CA ASP A 134 25.13 17.28 1.28
C ASP A 134 24.79 18.55 0.45
N PRO A 135 25.70 19.54 0.38
CA PRO A 135 25.39 20.87 -0.14
C PRO A 135 25.37 21.03 -1.69
N ASP A 136 25.65 19.98 -2.47
CA ASP A 136 25.90 20.09 -3.93
C ASP A 136 24.74 19.57 -4.82
N ILE A 137 23.52 20.12 -4.73
CA ILE A 137 22.42 19.73 -5.65
C ILE A 137 21.65 20.95 -6.20
N ASP A 138 22.01 21.38 -7.41
CA ASP A 138 21.50 22.62 -8.06
C ASP A 138 20.69 22.39 -9.36
N LEU A 139 19.98 21.25 -9.53
CA LEU A 139 19.12 21.02 -10.71
C LEU A 139 17.77 20.35 -10.39
N GLU A 140 16.69 20.82 -11.03
CA GLU A 140 15.31 20.33 -10.83
C GLU A 140 15.12 18.83 -11.15
N SER A 141 15.83 18.29 -12.16
CA SER A 141 15.82 16.85 -12.47
C SER A 141 16.47 16.01 -11.36
N ASP A 142 17.48 16.57 -10.70
CA ASP A 142 18.20 15.94 -9.60
C ASP A 142 17.33 15.91 -8.35
N LYS A 143 16.53 16.96 -8.11
CA LYS A 143 15.55 17.00 -7.01
C LYS A 143 14.48 15.91 -7.11
N LYS A 144 13.97 15.60 -8.31
CA LYS A 144 12.98 14.52 -8.49
C LYS A 144 13.58 13.14 -8.25
N HIS A 145 14.76 12.87 -8.81
CA HIS A 145 15.49 11.63 -8.56
C HIS A 145 15.87 11.48 -7.08
N HIS A 146 16.25 12.58 -6.45
CA HIS A 146 16.59 12.62 -5.03
C HIS A 146 15.38 12.28 -4.14
N ARG A 147 14.21 12.89 -4.35
CA ARG A 147 12.98 12.55 -3.62
C ARG A 147 12.59 11.09 -3.80
N PHE A 148 12.69 10.56 -5.02
CA PHE A 148 12.45 9.14 -5.26
C PHE A 148 13.41 8.24 -4.49
N ASN A 149 14.70 8.55 -4.53
CA ASN A 149 15.70 7.77 -3.81
C ASN A 149 15.47 7.78 -2.30
N ILE A 150 15.09 8.94 -1.73
CA ILE A 150 14.71 9.04 -0.31
C ILE A 150 13.56 8.07 0.00
N TRP A 151 12.44 8.15 -0.73
CA TRP A 151 11.28 7.29 -0.49
C TRP A 151 11.59 5.81 -0.73
N LYS A 152 12.29 5.49 -1.83
CA LYS A 152 12.72 4.12 -2.13
C LYS A 152 13.55 3.54 -1.00
N HIS A 153 14.57 4.27 -0.54
CA HIS A 153 15.44 3.81 0.55
C HIS A 153 14.68 3.68 1.88
N SER A 154 13.75 4.60 2.13
CA SER A 154 12.88 4.58 3.32
C SER A 154 11.96 3.35 3.32
N TYR A 155 11.36 3.01 2.19
CA TYR A 155 10.53 1.82 2.02
C TYR A 155 11.32 0.52 2.21
N LEU A 156 12.52 0.44 1.62
CA LEU A 156 13.39 -0.74 1.77
C LEU A 156 13.74 -0.98 3.25
N LYS A 157 14.17 0.07 3.96
CA LYS A 157 14.49 -0.03 5.40
C LYS A 157 13.24 -0.31 6.23
N ALA A 158 12.11 0.34 5.92
CA ALA A 158 10.87 0.16 6.65
C ALA A 158 10.33 -1.28 6.54
N CYS A 159 10.33 -1.85 5.34
CA CYS A 159 9.90 -3.23 5.13
C CYS A 159 10.83 -4.21 5.85
N ALA A 160 12.15 -4.02 5.75
CA ALA A 160 13.11 -4.86 6.48
C ALA A 160 12.88 -4.80 8.01
N ALA A 161 12.67 -3.60 8.57
CA ALA A 161 12.40 -3.42 9.99
C ALA A 161 11.06 -4.05 10.42
N VAL A 162 10.00 -3.89 9.62
CA VAL A 162 8.68 -4.46 9.91
C VAL A 162 8.69 -6.00 9.87
N ASP A 163 9.41 -6.59 8.91
CA ASP A 163 9.59 -8.03 8.84
C ASP A 163 10.39 -8.52 10.06
N GLN A 164 11.51 -7.87 10.39
CA GLN A 164 12.29 -8.21 11.59
C GLN A 164 11.46 -8.08 12.90
N GLU A 165 10.61 -7.06 13.02
CA GLU A 165 9.67 -6.92 14.13
C GLU A 165 8.71 -8.11 14.22
N LEU A 166 8.22 -8.62 13.08
CA LEU A 166 7.32 -9.77 13.01
C LEU A 166 8.03 -11.08 13.39
N GLU A 167 9.28 -11.25 13.00
CA GLU A 167 10.10 -12.43 13.35
C GLU A 167 10.30 -12.53 14.86
N GLN A 168 10.51 -11.38 15.52
CA GLN A 168 10.75 -11.29 16.96
C GLN A 168 9.45 -11.29 17.78
N HIS A 169 8.29 -11.26 17.13
CA HIS A 169 7.00 -11.07 17.80
C HIS A 169 6.48 -12.35 18.47
N ARG A 170 6.76 -12.51 19.76
CA ARG A 170 6.44 -13.73 20.55
C ARG A 170 4.98 -14.18 20.62
N ARG A 171 4.02 -13.32 20.24
CA ARG A 171 2.57 -13.60 20.36
C ARG A 171 1.86 -13.84 19.02
N ILE A 172 2.57 -13.72 17.91
CA ILE A 172 2.01 -13.93 16.56
C ILE A 172 2.86 -15.00 15.91
N ASP A 173 2.26 -16.12 15.53
CA ASP A 173 2.97 -17.15 14.76
C ASP A 173 3.05 -16.73 13.29
N SER A 174 4.14 -16.09 12.96
CA SER A 174 4.54 -15.64 11.62
C SER A 174 5.43 -16.67 10.91
N PHE A 175 5.64 -17.87 11.46
CA PHE A 175 6.46 -18.89 10.80
C PHE A 175 5.74 -19.52 9.62
N ASN A 176 4.44 -19.80 9.77
CA ASN A 176 3.57 -20.35 8.71
C ASN A 176 2.41 -19.40 8.35
N SER A 177 2.54 -18.13 8.69
CA SER A 177 1.56 -17.10 8.36
C SER A 177 2.28 -15.87 7.84
N GLY A 178 1.66 -15.21 6.88
CA GLY A 178 2.23 -14.07 6.22
C GLY A 178 1.20 -13.01 5.88
N ALA A 179 1.70 -11.95 5.25
CA ALA A 179 0.85 -10.94 4.64
C ALA A 179 1.53 -10.25 3.46
N THR A 180 0.73 -9.85 2.48
CA THR A 180 1.12 -8.89 1.46
C THR A 180 1.09 -7.46 2.03
N ALA A 181 1.69 -6.52 1.31
CA ALA A 181 1.51 -5.10 1.55
C ALA A 181 1.63 -4.31 0.25
N LEU A 182 0.54 -3.65 -0.13
CA LEU A 182 0.53 -2.64 -1.17
C LEU A 182 0.25 -1.28 -0.53
N THR A 183 1.18 -0.34 -0.66
CA THR A 183 1.05 0.99 -0.06
C THR A 183 1.35 2.10 -1.06
N ILE A 184 0.74 3.26 -0.84
CA ILE A 184 1.00 4.50 -1.56
C ILE A 184 1.27 5.61 -0.55
N VAL A 185 2.34 6.37 -0.78
CA VAL A 185 2.48 7.73 -0.25
C VAL A 185 2.20 8.71 -1.38
N ARG A 186 1.17 9.54 -1.22
CA ARG A 186 0.99 10.76 -2.02
C ARG A 186 1.72 11.89 -1.32
N GLN A 187 2.52 12.65 -2.06
CA GLN A 187 3.17 13.88 -1.59
C GLN A 187 2.99 14.95 -2.68
N GLY A 188 2.02 15.84 -2.49
CA GLY A 188 1.59 16.81 -3.51
C GLY A 188 1.07 16.11 -4.77
N GLU A 189 1.77 16.32 -5.89
CA GLU A 189 1.47 15.69 -7.20
C GLU A 189 2.30 14.43 -7.48
N LEU A 190 3.10 13.96 -6.53
CA LEU A 190 3.83 12.69 -6.66
C LEU A 190 3.15 11.59 -5.86
N ILE A 191 3.13 10.38 -6.43
CA ILE A 191 2.82 9.15 -5.70
C ILE A 191 4.03 8.22 -5.73
N PHE A 192 4.31 7.63 -4.58
CA PHE A 192 5.29 6.58 -4.39
C PHE A 192 4.54 5.31 -4.05
N VAL A 193 4.66 4.28 -4.89
CA VAL A 193 3.93 3.02 -4.75
C VAL A 193 4.93 1.96 -4.34
N ALA A 194 4.64 1.22 -3.26
CA ALA A 194 5.46 0.11 -2.80
C ALA A 194 4.62 -1.15 -2.70
N ASN A 195 5.04 -2.23 -3.37
CA ASN A 195 4.33 -3.52 -3.37
C ASN A 195 5.22 -4.67 -2.88
N VAL A 196 4.65 -5.49 -1.98
CA VAL A 196 5.17 -6.78 -1.51
C VAL A 196 4.02 -7.78 -1.63
N GLY A 197 4.05 -8.65 -2.63
CA GLY A 197 3.01 -9.65 -2.88
C GLY A 197 2.23 -9.40 -4.16
N ASP A 198 0.98 -9.84 -4.20
CA ASP A 198 0.12 -9.87 -5.39
C ASP A 198 -1.16 -9.04 -5.25
N SER A 199 -1.28 -8.24 -4.19
CA SER A 199 -2.14 -7.06 -4.22
C SER A 199 -1.72 -6.12 -5.36
N ARG A 200 -2.67 -5.40 -5.94
CA ARG A 200 -2.44 -4.59 -7.15
C ARG A 200 -3.00 -3.18 -7.04
N ALA A 201 -2.23 -2.22 -7.55
CA ALA A 201 -2.66 -0.84 -7.77
C ALA A 201 -2.95 -0.58 -9.25
N VAL A 202 -4.13 -0.03 -9.55
CA VAL A 202 -4.56 0.34 -10.91
C VAL A 202 -5.01 1.79 -10.93
N LEU A 203 -4.35 2.60 -11.75
CA LEU A 203 -4.69 3.99 -12.00
C LEU A 203 -5.77 4.10 -13.08
N ALA A 204 -6.76 4.96 -12.87
CA ALA A 204 -7.67 5.42 -13.91
C ALA A 204 -7.17 6.76 -14.46
N THR A 205 -6.87 6.80 -15.75
CA THR A 205 -6.42 8.01 -16.44
C THR A 205 -7.29 8.29 -17.66
N THR A 206 -7.57 9.56 -17.93
CA THR A 206 -8.38 9.98 -19.08
C THR A 206 -7.53 9.93 -20.35
N ALA A 207 -7.94 9.12 -21.31
CA ALA A 207 -7.38 9.09 -22.66
C ALA A 207 -7.76 10.33 -23.47
N ASP A 208 -7.15 10.49 -24.64
CA ASP A 208 -7.38 11.68 -25.49
C ASP A 208 -8.81 11.73 -26.07
N ASP A 209 -9.50 10.60 -26.17
CA ASP A 209 -10.90 10.51 -26.58
C ASP A 209 -11.90 10.75 -25.43
N GLY A 210 -11.39 11.04 -24.23
CA GLY A 210 -12.18 11.27 -23.02
C GLY A 210 -12.60 10.01 -22.27
N SER A 211 -12.26 8.81 -22.77
CA SER A 211 -12.50 7.55 -22.07
C SER A 211 -11.54 7.37 -20.89
N LEU A 212 -11.91 6.55 -19.90
CA LEU A 212 -11.04 6.20 -18.79
C LEU A 212 -10.33 4.88 -19.06
N GLU A 213 -9.01 4.93 -19.09
CA GLU A 213 -8.14 3.79 -19.30
C GLU A 213 -7.44 3.36 -18.00
N PRO A 214 -7.36 2.05 -17.75
CA PRO A 214 -6.61 1.51 -16.62
C PRO A 214 -5.11 1.45 -16.94
N VAL A 215 -4.29 1.94 -16.02
CA VAL A 215 -2.83 1.75 -16.01
C VAL A 215 -2.44 1.01 -14.74
N GLN A 216 -2.00 -0.24 -14.87
CA GLN A 216 -1.50 -1.01 -13.73
C GLN A 216 -0.16 -0.44 -13.26
N LEU A 217 -0.07 -0.09 -11.97
CA LEU A 217 1.10 0.57 -11.38
C LEU A 217 2.08 -0.40 -10.71
N THR A 218 1.67 -1.63 -10.46
CA THR A 218 2.45 -2.63 -9.72
C THR A 218 2.47 -3.97 -10.44
N ALA A 219 3.59 -4.69 -10.36
CA ALA A 219 3.60 -6.10 -10.70
C ALA A 219 2.96 -6.92 -9.57
N ASP A 220 2.18 -7.94 -9.93
CA ASP A 220 1.72 -8.95 -8.98
C ASP A 220 2.83 -9.99 -8.84
N PHE A 221 3.49 -10.09 -7.69
CA PHE A 221 4.70 -10.90 -7.54
C PHE A 221 4.41 -12.42 -7.49
N LYS A 222 3.95 -12.97 -8.60
CA LYS A 222 3.71 -14.41 -8.79
C LYS A 222 5.03 -15.17 -8.96
N PRO A 223 5.14 -16.42 -8.47
CA PRO A 223 6.40 -17.18 -8.47
C PRO A 223 7.02 -17.41 -9.84
N ASN A 224 6.23 -17.43 -10.91
CA ASN A 224 6.70 -17.70 -12.27
C ASN A 224 7.22 -16.47 -13.02
N LEU A 225 7.21 -15.28 -12.41
CA LEU A 225 7.85 -14.12 -13.01
C LEU A 225 9.36 -14.38 -13.15
N PRO A 226 10.02 -14.04 -14.28
CA PRO A 226 11.39 -14.47 -14.54
C PRO A 226 12.40 -14.17 -13.42
N GLN A 227 12.37 -12.95 -12.87
CA GLN A 227 13.28 -12.55 -11.78
C GLN A 227 12.95 -13.22 -10.44
N GLU A 228 11.67 -13.49 -10.19
CA GLU A 228 11.21 -14.14 -8.97
C GLU A 228 11.55 -15.63 -9.02
N ALA A 229 11.30 -16.27 -10.18
CA ALA A 229 11.60 -17.66 -10.43
C ALA A 229 13.09 -17.95 -10.32
N GLU A 230 13.94 -17.11 -10.94
CA GLU A 230 15.39 -17.23 -10.84
C GLU A 230 15.85 -17.17 -9.38
N ARG A 231 15.37 -16.19 -8.60
CA ARG A 231 15.70 -16.07 -7.18
C ARG A 231 15.28 -17.32 -6.39
N ILE A 232 14.05 -17.79 -6.59
CA ILE A 232 13.52 -18.96 -5.88
C ILE A 232 14.36 -20.21 -6.18
N LEU A 233 14.66 -20.47 -7.46
CA LEU A 233 15.46 -21.63 -7.87
C LEU A 233 16.91 -21.54 -7.36
N GLN A 234 17.52 -20.36 -7.37
CA GLN A 234 18.85 -20.14 -6.80
C GLN A 234 18.88 -20.42 -5.28
N CYS A 235 17.79 -20.11 -4.59
CA CYS A 235 17.60 -20.42 -3.16
C CYS A 235 17.12 -21.87 -2.92
N LYS A 236 17.14 -22.74 -3.94
CA LYS A 236 16.70 -24.15 -3.89
C LYS A 236 15.19 -24.35 -3.62
N GLY A 237 14.40 -23.28 -3.63
CA GLY A 237 12.94 -23.39 -3.62
C GLY A 237 12.44 -24.03 -4.92
N ARG A 238 11.22 -24.58 -4.88
CA ARG A 238 10.59 -25.19 -6.06
C ARG A 238 9.39 -24.36 -6.51
N ILE A 239 9.13 -24.37 -7.81
CA ILE A 239 7.97 -23.70 -8.42
C ILE A 239 7.20 -24.70 -9.27
N PHE A 240 5.95 -24.93 -8.92
CA PHE A 240 5.01 -25.71 -9.74
C PHE A 240 3.56 -25.39 -9.33
N CYS A 241 2.62 -25.74 -10.22
CA CYS A 241 1.19 -25.65 -9.96
C CYS A 241 0.68 -26.98 -9.39
N LEU A 242 -0.37 -26.93 -8.57
CA LEU A 242 -1.10 -28.14 -8.21
C LEU A 242 -1.86 -28.68 -9.43
N GLU A 243 -2.08 -30.00 -9.47
CA GLU A 243 -2.80 -30.65 -10.58
C GLU A 243 -4.25 -30.16 -10.71
N ASP A 244 -4.91 -29.88 -9.58
CA ASP A 244 -6.29 -29.37 -9.49
C ASP A 244 -6.39 -27.84 -9.64
N GLU A 245 -5.27 -27.13 -9.63
CA GLU A 245 -5.20 -25.66 -9.84
C GLU A 245 -4.18 -25.30 -10.95
N PRO A 246 -4.41 -25.73 -12.20
CA PRO A 246 -3.49 -25.44 -13.29
C PRO A 246 -3.39 -23.93 -13.53
N GLY A 247 -2.15 -23.42 -13.60
CA GLY A 247 -1.83 -22.01 -13.85
C GLY A 247 -1.55 -21.19 -12.59
N VAL A 248 -1.87 -21.70 -11.39
CA VAL A 248 -1.51 -21.07 -10.11
C VAL A 248 -0.14 -21.56 -9.68
N HIS A 249 0.90 -20.81 -10.07
CA HIS A 249 2.27 -21.14 -9.69
C HIS A 249 2.49 -20.86 -8.20
N ARG A 250 3.08 -21.82 -7.50
CA ARG A 250 3.29 -21.76 -6.06
C ARG A 250 4.76 -21.97 -5.71
N VAL A 251 5.23 -21.35 -4.63
CA VAL A 251 6.56 -21.57 -4.03
C VAL A 251 6.45 -22.69 -3.00
N TRP A 252 7.36 -23.66 -3.11
CA TRP A 252 7.40 -24.83 -2.25
C TRP A 252 8.80 -25.03 -1.65
N LEU A 253 8.84 -25.64 -0.46
CA LEU A 253 10.07 -26.12 0.15
C LEU A 253 10.76 -27.16 -0.74
N PRO A 254 12.09 -27.35 -0.66
CA PRO A 254 12.82 -28.30 -1.49
C PRO A 254 12.34 -29.75 -1.32
N ASP A 255 12.07 -30.14 -0.08
CA ASP A 255 11.81 -31.53 0.31
C ASP A 255 10.36 -31.77 0.77
N ALA A 256 9.47 -30.79 0.62
CA ALA A 256 8.08 -30.88 1.08
C ALA A 256 7.11 -30.11 0.19
N GLU A 257 5.92 -30.67 -0.04
CA GLU A 257 4.78 -29.99 -0.68
C GLU A 257 4.07 -29.05 0.31
N SER A 258 4.86 -28.17 0.93
CA SER A 258 4.39 -27.09 1.78
C SER A 258 5.37 -25.91 1.66
N PRO A 259 4.95 -24.69 2.01
CA PRO A 259 3.57 -24.25 2.26
C PRO A 259 2.73 -24.08 0.98
N GLY A 260 3.35 -23.94 -0.20
CA GLY A 260 2.64 -23.73 -1.46
C GLY A 260 2.10 -22.31 -1.64
N LEU A 261 2.93 -21.28 -1.43
CA LEU A 261 2.50 -19.87 -1.52
C LEU A 261 2.31 -19.42 -2.97
N ALA A 262 1.16 -18.79 -3.26
CA ALA A 262 0.83 -18.29 -4.60
C ALA A 262 1.50 -16.94 -4.96
N MET A 263 2.30 -16.39 -4.04
CA MET A 263 3.14 -15.22 -4.25
C MET A 263 4.61 -15.49 -3.86
N SER A 264 5.50 -14.68 -4.38
CA SER A 264 6.97 -14.77 -4.20
C SER A 264 7.54 -13.69 -3.28
N ARG A 265 6.69 -12.78 -2.79
CA ARG A 265 7.04 -11.76 -1.81
C ARG A 265 5.96 -11.63 -0.76
N ALA A 266 6.33 -11.65 0.51
CA ALA A 266 5.42 -11.48 1.65
C ALA A 266 6.21 -11.12 2.91
N PHE A 267 5.51 -10.53 3.89
CA PHE A 267 5.95 -10.46 5.28
C PHE A 267 5.62 -11.77 6.00
N GLY A 268 6.41 -12.17 7.00
CA GLY A 268 6.20 -13.44 7.69
C GLY A 268 6.56 -14.64 6.81
N ASP A 269 5.87 -15.78 6.97
CA ASP A 269 6.20 -17.06 6.33
C ASP A 269 7.69 -17.44 6.45
N TYR A 270 8.25 -17.33 7.66
CA TYR A 270 9.66 -17.64 7.90
C TYR A 270 10.05 -19.07 7.53
N CYS A 271 9.07 -19.98 7.44
CA CYS A 271 9.30 -21.33 6.96
C CYS A 271 9.89 -21.39 5.54
N ILE A 272 9.67 -20.37 4.69
CA ILE A 272 10.09 -20.39 3.28
C ILE A 272 10.97 -19.19 2.85
N LYS A 273 11.34 -18.31 3.78
CA LYS A 273 12.23 -17.15 3.50
C LYS A 273 13.57 -17.57 2.88
N ASP A 274 14.20 -18.61 3.42
CA ASP A 274 15.49 -19.12 2.94
C ASP A 274 15.41 -19.77 1.54
N PHE A 275 14.21 -19.99 1.03
CA PHE A 275 13.96 -20.64 -0.25
C PHE A 275 13.37 -19.68 -1.30
N GLY A 276 13.62 -18.38 -1.14
CA GLY A 276 13.41 -17.37 -2.16
C GLY A 276 12.21 -16.44 -1.95
N LEU A 277 11.45 -16.60 -0.86
CA LEU A 277 10.46 -15.62 -0.44
C LEU A 277 11.17 -14.42 0.19
N ILE A 278 10.80 -13.20 -0.21
CA ILE A 278 11.39 -11.95 0.35
C ILE A 278 10.32 -10.94 0.74
N SER A 279 10.59 -10.09 1.73
CA SER A 279 9.75 -8.94 2.12
C SER A 279 10.18 -7.63 1.43
N VAL A 280 11.10 -7.70 0.46
CA VAL A 280 11.66 -6.53 -0.21
C VAL A 280 10.63 -5.95 -1.21
N PRO A 281 10.21 -4.69 -1.04
CA PRO A 281 9.24 -4.08 -1.94
C PRO A 281 9.86 -3.74 -3.30
N GLU A 282 9.04 -3.80 -4.35
CA GLU A 282 9.27 -2.93 -5.51
C GLU A 282 8.69 -1.55 -5.23
N VAL A 283 9.49 -0.50 -5.46
CA VAL A 283 9.09 0.89 -5.26
C VAL A 283 9.15 1.65 -6.57
N THR A 284 8.03 2.24 -6.96
CA THR A 284 7.92 3.08 -8.16
C THR A 284 7.45 4.48 -7.80
N GLN A 285 7.65 5.44 -8.71
CA GLN A 285 7.12 6.79 -8.58
C GLN A 285 6.31 7.18 -9.82
N ARG A 286 5.29 8.00 -9.63
CA ARG A 286 4.54 8.62 -10.71
C ARG A 286 4.16 10.06 -10.36
N HIS A 287 4.16 10.92 -11.38
CA HIS A 287 3.58 12.25 -11.30
C HIS A 287 2.09 12.17 -11.67
N ILE A 288 1.23 12.62 -10.77
CA ILE A 288 -0.21 12.79 -10.99
C ILE A 288 -0.39 13.97 -11.96
N THR A 289 -1.17 13.75 -13.00
CA THR A 289 -1.58 14.80 -13.94
C THR A 289 -3.07 15.09 -13.80
N SER A 290 -3.56 16.13 -14.48
CA SER A 290 -5.01 16.41 -14.57
C SER A 290 -5.80 15.28 -15.24
N LYS A 291 -5.14 14.43 -16.05
CA LYS A 291 -5.75 13.25 -16.68
C LYS A 291 -5.97 12.12 -15.67
N ASP A 292 -5.12 12.02 -14.65
CA ASP A 292 -5.17 10.94 -13.67
C ASP A 292 -6.31 11.19 -12.67
N GLN A 293 -7.37 10.38 -12.67
CA GLN A 293 -8.59 10.65 -11.90
C GLN A 293 -8.54 10.04 -10.49
N PHE A 294 -8.18 8.76 -10.40
CA PHE A 294 -8.12 8.02 -9.15
C PHE A 294 -7.24 6.77 -9.31
N VAL A 295 -6.79 6.21 -8.19
CA VAL A 295 -6.13 4.90 -8.13
C VAL A 295 -6.95 3.94 -7.27
N VAL A 296 -7.04 2.70 -7.72
CA VAL A 296 -7.64 1.58 -6.98
C VAL A 296 -6.52 0.73 -6.42
N LEU A 297 -6.47 0.55 -5.10
CA LEU A 297 -5.64 -0.45 -4.44
C LEU A 297 -6.57 -1.56 -3.97
N ALA A 298 -6.29 -2.82 -4.29
CA ALA A 298 -7.10 -3.93 -3.80
C ALA A 298 -6.29 -5.21 -3.63
N THR A 299 -6.81 -6.10 -2.78
CA THR A 299 -6.34 -7.48 -2.59
C THR A 299 -6.76 -8.37 -3.76
N ASP A 300 -6.20 -9.57 -3.85
CA ASP A 300 -6.45 -10.48 -4.97
C ASP A 300 -7.92 -10.93 -5.04
N GLY A 301 -8.66 -10.90 -3.93
CA GLY A 301 -10.11 -11.09 -3.88
C GLY A 301 -10.90 -10.18 -4.82
N VAL A 302 -10.34 -9.03 -5.24
CA VAL A 302 -10.86 -8.24 -6.37
C VAL A 302 -10.29 -8.76 -7.69
N TRP A 303 -8.97 -8.81 -7.82
CA TRP A 303 -8.26 -8.98 -9.09
C TRP A 303 -8.39 -10.37 -9.71
N ASP A 304 -8.70 -11.39 -8.93
CA ASP A 304 -8.94 -12.76 -9.38
C ASP A 304 -10.24 -12.91 -10.19
N VAL A 305 -11.16 -11.95 -10.05
CA VAL A 305 -12.49 -12.02 -10.66
C VAL A 305 -12.93 -10.73 -11.36
N ILE A 306 -12.26 -9.61 -11.13
CA ILE A 306 -12.50 -8.31 -11.78
C ILE A 306 -11.23 -7.87 -12.51
N SER A 307 -11.36 -7.60 -13.81
CA SER A 307 -10.27 -7.03 -14.62
C SER A 307 -10.00 -5.57 -14.29
N ASN A 308 -8.81 -5.07 -14.67
CA ASN A 308 -8.43 -3.67 -14.46
C ASN A 308 -9.45 -2.70 -15.10
N GLN A 309 -9.94 -3.01 -16.30
CA GLN A 309 -10.96 -2.21 -16.99
C GLN A 309 -12.30 -2.22 -16.26
N GLU A 310 -12.78 -3.39 -15.84
CA GLU A 310 -14.03 -3.51 -15.06
C GLU A 310 -13.93 -2.71 -13.76
N ALA A 311 -12.79 -2.78 -13.04
CA ALA A 311 -12.58 -2.05 -11.79
C ALA A 311 -12.67 -0.54 -11.99
N VAL A 312 -11.97 0.01 -13.00
CA VAL A 312 -12.03 1.43 -13.36
C VAL A 312 -13.46 1.85 -13.72
N GLN A 313 -14.16 1.04 -14.54
CA GLN A 313 -15.53 1.34 -14.94
C GLN A 313 -16.51 1.32 -13.76
N ILE A 314 -16.39 0.36 -12.84
CA ILE A 314 -17.25 0.28 -11.65
C ILE A 314 -17.03 1.49 -10.75
N ALA A 315 -15.76 1.84 -10.48
CA ALA A 315 -15.43 2.97 -9.63
C ALA A 315 -15.88 4.31 -10.25
N SER A 316 -15.64 4.52 -11.56
CA SER A 316 -16.00 5.77 -12.25
C SER A 316 -17.51 5.95 -12.46
N SER A 317 -18.24 4.86 -12.70
CA SER A 317 -19.71 4.89 -12.87
C SER A 317 -20.48 4.98 -11.55
N THR A 318 -19.79 4.92 -10.40
CA THR A 318 -20.42 5.09 -9.10
C THR A 318 -20.63 6.58 -8.82
N PRO A 319 -21.89 7.08 -8.75
CA PRO A 319 -22.14 8.53 -8.62
C PRO A 319 -21.62 9.13 -7.31
N ASP A 320 -21.69 8.34 -6.24
CA ASP A 320 -21.22 8.72 -4.92
C ASP A 320 -19.83 8.09 -4.67
N ARG A 321 -18.78 8.92 -4.74
CA ARG A 321 -17.39 8.48 -4.53
C ARG A 321 -17.22 7.74 -3.21
N ALA A 322 -17.97 8.08 -2.15
CA ALA A 322 -17.89 7.40 -0.86
C ALA A 322 -18.26 5.91 -0.95
N LYS A 323 -19.05 5.54 -1.96
CA LYS A 323 -19.52 4.17 -2.22
C LYS A 323 -18.70 3.44 -3.30
N ALA A 324 -17.69 4.07 -3.91
CA ALA A 324 -16.94 3.49 -5.02
C ALA A 324 -16.28 2.15 -4.64
N ALA A 325 -15.53 2.11 -3.53
CA ALA A 325 -14.89 0.87 -3.06
C ALA A 325 -15.94 -0.19 -2.69
N LYS A 326 -17.05 0.21 -2.05
CA LYS A 326 -18.15 -0.69 -1.72
C LYS A 326 -18.78 -1.32 -2.96
N ARG A 327 -19.02 -0.53 -4.01
CA ARG A 327 -19.57 -1.01 -5.28
C ARG A 327 -18.60 -1.98 -5.97
N LEU A 328 -17.31 -1.66 -5.97
CA LEU A 328 -16.27 -2.54 -6.51
C LEU A 328 -16.24 -3.89 -5.79
N VAL A 329 -16.17 -3.89 -4.46
CA VAL A 329 -16.19 -5.13 -3.65
C VAL A 329 -17.48 -5.92 -3.86
N GLN A 330 -18.64 -5.26 -3.90
CA GLN A 330 -19.90 -5.94 -4.20
C GLN A 330 -19.89 -6.57 -5.59
N SER A 331 -19.34 -5.92 -6.60
CA SER A 331 -19.21 -6.50 -7.95
C SER A 331 -18.28 -7.71 -7.95
N ALA A 332 -17.15 -7.65 -7.25
CA ALA A 332 -16.23 -8.78 -7.08
C ALA A 332 -16.92 -9.99 -6.43
N VAL A 333 -17.71 -9.77 -5.38
CA VAL A 333 -18.54 -10.82 -4.74
C VAL A 333 -19.45 -11.53 -5.75
N HIS A 334 -20.16 -10.75 -6.58
CA HIS A 334 -21.05 -11.33 -7.58
C HIS A 334 -20.24 -12.05 -8.67
N ALA A 335 -19.04 -11.59 -8.98
CA ALA A 335 -18.13 -12.23 -9.91
C ALA A 335 -17.60 -13.57 -9.35
N TRP A 336 -17.20 -13.66 -8.08
CA TRP A 336 -16.83 -14.92 -7.42
C TRP A 336 -17.93 -15.97 -7.55
N LYS A 337 -19.17 -15.63 -7.18
CA LYS A 337 -20.33 -16.54 -7.28
C LYS A 337 -20.62 -17.02 -8.71
N ARG A 338 -20.27 -16.24 -9.72
CA ARG A 338 -20.53 -16.55 -11.14
C ARG A 338 -19.36 -17.26 -11.82
N LYS A 339 -18.14 -16.74 -11.65
CA LYS A 339 -16.91 -17.15 -12.35
C LYS A 339 -16.15 -18.28 -11.62
N ARG A 340 -16.29 -18.39 -10.29
CA ARG A 340 -15.54 -19.34 -9.44
C ARG A 340 -16.48 -20.23 -8.62
N LYS A 341 -17.45 -20.87 -9.28
CA LYS A 341 -18.44 -21.74 -8.60
C LYS A 341 -17.75 -22.92 -7.92
N GLY A 342 -18.08 -23.16 -6.65
CA GLY A 342 -17.51 -24.26 -5.86
C GLY A 342 -16.16 -23.96 -5.21
N ILE A 343 -15.58 -22.77 -5.45
CA ILE A 343 -14.37 -22.29 -4.78
C ILE A 343 -14.81 -21.32 -3.67
N ALA A 344 -14.25 -21.49 -2.48
CA ALA A 344 -14.51 -20.59 -1.36
C ALA A 344 -14.06 -19.16 -1.71
N MET A 345 -14.97 -18.20 -1.59
CA MET A 345 -14.69 -16.79 -1.88
C MET A 345 -13.59 -16.26 -0.97
N ASP A 346 -12.67 -15.48 -1.53
CA ASP A 346 -11.64 -14.82 -0.74
C ASP A 346 -12.15 -13.65 0.08
N ASP A 347 -11.32 -13.17 1.00
CA ASP A 347 -11.49 -11.82 1.54
C ASP A 347 -11.31 -10.78 0.43
N ILE A 348 -12.10 -9.70 0.47
CA ILE A 348 -12.15 -8.73 -0.62
C ILE A 348 -12.07 -7.32 -0.05
N SER A 349 -10.95 -6.65 -0.30
CA SER A 349 -10.71 -5.29 0.19
C SER A 349 -10.24 -4.37 -0.92
N ALA A 350 -10.78 -3.14 -0.93
CA ALA A 350 -10.42 -2.13 -1.89
C ALA A 350 -10.38 -0.72 -1.27
N ILE A 351 -9.47 0.09 -1.80
CA ILE A 351 -9.38 1.54 -1.59
C ILE A 351 -9.50 2.20 -2.96
N CYS A 352 -10.40 3.18 -3.10
CA CYS A 352 -10.43 4.09 -4.24
C CYS A 352 -9.96 5.47 -3.75
N LEU A 353 -8.77 5.89 -4.19
CA LEU A 353 -8.16 7.19 -3.86
C LEU A 353 -8.31 8.14 -5.05
N PHE A 354 -9.14 9.17 -4.90
CA PHE A 354 -9.41 10.18 -5.91
C PHE A 354 -8.48 11.38 -5.75
N PHE A 355 -7.92 11.86 -6.87
CA PHE A 355 -6.87 12.88 -6.82
C PHE A 355 -7.37 14.33 -6.88
N HIS A 356 -8.56 14.52 -7.44
CA HIS A 356 -9.18 15.81 -7.71
C HIS A 356 -10.52 15.90 -7.01
N SER A 357 -10.91 17.09 -6.57
CA SER A 357 -12.25 17.36 -6.02
C SER A 357 -13.36 16.96 -7.01
N SER A 358 -14.53 16.59 -6.51
CA SER A 358 -15.66 16.23 -7.38
C SER A 358 -16.09 17.45 -8.22
N PRO A 359 -16.37 17.31 -9.53
CA PRO A 359 -16.93 18.41 -10.32
C PRO A 359 -18.23 18.99 -9.72
N LEU A 360 -18.97 18.18 -8.96
CA LEU A 360 -20.22 18.58 -8.30
C LEU A 360 -20.01 19.61 -7.17
N SER A 361 -18.81 19.72 -6.57
CA SER A 361 -18.55 20.75 -5.57
C SER A 361 -18.20 22.12 -6.18
N GLN A 362 -17.94 22.19 -7.49
CA GLN A 362 -17.70 23.45 -8.20
C GLN A 362 -19.00 24.16 -8.65
N GLN A 363 -20.17 23.51 -8.52
CA GLN A 363 -21.46 24.11 -8.93
C GLN A 363 -22.16 24.91 -7.81
N VAL A 364 -21.65 24.96 -6.58
CA VAL A 364 -22.30 25.68 -5.46
C VAL A 364 -21.79 27.13 -5.31
N HIS A 365 -20.79 27.54 -6.10
CA HIS A 365 -20.34 28.93 -6.19
C HIS A 365 -20.44 29.46 -7.63
N ALA A 366 -21.66 29.54 -8.14
CA ALA A 366 -21.96 30.35 -9.30
C ALA A 366 -23.28 31.12 -9.07
N VAL A 367 -23.08 32.43 -8.90
CA VAL A 367 -24.04 33.56 -8.78
C VAL A 367 -24.59 33.82 -7.38
#